data_AF-A0A327SCV7-F1
#
_entry.id   AF-A0A327SCV7-F1
#
_cell.length_a   1.000
_cell.length_b   1.000
_cell.length_c   1.000
_cell.angle_alpha   90.00
_cell.angle_beta   90.00
_cell.angle_gamma   90.00
#
_symmetry.space_group_name_H-M   'P 1'
#
loop_
_entity.id
_entity.type
_entity.pdbx_description
1 polymer ?
#
loop_
_entity_poly.entity_id
_entity_poly.type
_entity_poly.pdbx_seq_one_letter_code
_entity_poly.pdbx_strand_id
1 'polypeptide(L)'
;MKQLMPFIIVIVFFIVIAMFILALYNYRLKKRIIEAGPLDETGLKFLQHLSGFGTESMKWAIILMTTGLGLIVMQFIPYSAEDSPLPYGVELVFVAAGFFLYYLFIRNNRNK
;
A
#
# COMPACT_ATOMS: atom_id res chain seq x y z
N MET A 1 8.62 -12.21 -21.44
CA MET A 1 8.51 -11.10 -20.46
C MET A 1 9.14 -9.75 -20.84
N LYS A 2 10.15 -9.67 -21.74
CA LYS A 2 10.89 -8.42 -22.03
C LYS A 2 10.06 -7.24 -22.57
N GLN A 3 8.97 -7.51 -23.28
CA GLN A 3 8.11 -6.44 -23.82
C GLN A 3 7.13 -5.83 -22.80
N LEU A 4 6.86 -6.48 -21.66
CA LEU A 4 5.94 -5.98 -20.64
C LEU A 4 6.62 -5.07 -19.61
N MET A 5 7.94 -5.22 -19.41
CA MET A 5 8.74 -4.36 -18.52
C MET A 5 8.55 -2.85 -18.78
N PRO A 6 8.63 -2.33 -20.02
CA PRO A 6 8.44 -0.91 -20.26
C PRO A 6 7.03 -0.41 -19.86
N PHE A 7 5.98 -1.22 -20.04
CA PHE A 7 4.63 -0.85 -19.62
C PHE A 7 4.50 -0.76 -18.10
N ILE A 8 5.06 -1.72 -17.37
CA ILE A 8 5.05 -1.73 -15.90
C ILE A 8 5.79 -0.50 -15.36
N ILE A 9 6.95 -0.16 -15.93
CA ILE A 9 7.74 1.01 -15.53
C ILE A 9 6.93 2.30 -15.72
N VAL A 10 6.24 2.45 -16.85
CA VAL A 10 5.40 3.62 -17.13
C VAL A 10 4.27 3.74 -16.12
N ILE A 11 3.57 2.65 -15.82
CA ILE A 11 2.46 2.65 -14.85
C ILE A 11 2.97 3.05 -13.45
N VAL A 12 4.07 2.45 -13.00
CA VAL A 12 4.67 2.77 -11.69
C VAL A 12 5.08 4.25 -11.62
N PHE A 13 5.65 4.77 -12.70
CA PHE A 13 6.05 6.18 -12.77
C PHE A 13 4.85 7.14 -12.62
N PHE A 14 3.74 6.86 -13.29
CA PHE A 14 2.51 7.64 -13.13
C PHE A 14 1.94 7.58 -11.70
N ILE A 15 1.98 6.39 -11.07
CA ILE A 15 1.52 6.23 -9.68
C ILE A 15 2.38 7.08 -8.73
N VAL A 16 3.70 7.07 -8.89
CA VAL A 16 4.62 7.88 -8.07
C VAL A 16 4.35 9.38 -8.26
N ILE A 17 4.16 9.83 -9.50
CA ILE A 17 3.81 11.23 -9.79
C ILE A 17 2.47 11.61 -9.13
N ALA A 18 1.44 10.77 -9.27
CA ALA A 18 0.14 11.04 -8.67
C ALA A 18 0.23 11.13 -7.13
N MET A 19 0.97 10.22 -6.50
CA MET A 19 1.24 10.26 -5.05
C MET A 19 1.98 11.54 -4.65
N PHE A 20 2.97 11.97 -5.45
CA PHE A 20 3.73 13.20 -5.19
C PHE A 20 2.84 14.44 -5.29
N ILE A 21 1.98 14.52 -6.32
CA ILE A 21 1.01 15.61 -6.48
C ILE A 21 0.05 15.63 -5.27
N LEU A 22 -0.52 14.49 -4.89
CA LEU A 22 -1.42 14.40 -3.73
C LEU A 22 -0.72 14.83 -2.43
N ALA A 23 0.53 14.45 -2.23
CA ALA A 23 1.32 14.86 -1.08
C ALA A 23 1.52 16.39 -1.03
N LEU A 24 1.86 17.01 -2.16
CA LEU A 24 2.00 18.46 -2.27
C LEU A 24 0.68 19.20 -2.02
N TYR A 25 -0.43 18.73 -2.59
CA TYR A 25 -1.74 19.32 -2.36
C TYR A 25 -2.18 19.18 -0.91
N ASN A 26 -1.99 18.01 -0.29
CA ASN A 26 -2.27 17.81 1.13
C ASN A 26 -1.43 18.73 2.03
N TYR A 27 -0.15 18.92 1.70
CA TYR A 27 0.69 19.87 2.42
C TYR A 27 0.16 21.31 2.30
N ARG A 28 -0.17 21.76 1.08
CA ARG A 28 -0.73 23.09 0.85
C ARG A 28 -2.07 23.30 1.56
N LEU A 29 -2.95 22.30 1.52
CA LEU A 29 -4.24 22.33 2.22
C LEU A 29 -4.05 22.44 3.74
N LYS A 30 -3.20 21.59 4.33
CA LYS A 30 -2.89 21.66 5.77
C LYS A 30 -2.34 23.02 6.16
N LYS A 31 -1.38 23.54 5.41
CA LYS A 31 -0.80 24.87 5.66
C LYS A 31 -1.87 25.97 5.64
N ARG A 32 -2.74 25.96 4.62
CA ARG A 32 -3.83 26.93 4.49
C ARG A 32 -4.86 26.83 5.63
N ILE A 33 -5.18 25.62 6.10
CA ILE A 33 -6.10 25.41 7.21
C ILE A 33 -5.50 25.96 8.52
N ILE A 34 -4.22 25.73 8.77
CA ILE A 34 -3.53 26.24 9.97
C ILE A 34 -3.44 27.78 9.94
N GLU A 35 -3.19 28.37 8.78
CA GLU A 35 -3.11 29.83 8.60
C GLU A 35 -4.48 30.52 8.67
N ALA A 36 -5.59 29.80 8.49
CA ALA A 36 -6.95 30.36 8.42
C ALA A 36 -7.56 30.74 9.78
N GLY A 37 -6.89 30.49 10.90
CA GLY A 37 -7.31 30.94 12.24
C GLY A 37 -7.59 29.82 13.24
N PRO A 38 -8.25 30.12 14.38
CA PRO A 38 -8.47 29.17 15.45
C PRO A 38 -9.32 28.01 14.96
N LEU A 39 -8.76 26.80 15.04
CA LEU A 39 -9.45 25.59 14.62
C LEU A 39 -10.44 25.19 15.71
N ASP A 40 -11.72 25.13 15.35
CA ASP A 40 -12.74 24.47 16.17
C ASP A 40 -12.40 22.97 16.34
N GLU A 41 -12.99 22.29 17.33
CA GLU A 41 -12.77 20.86 17.60
C GLU A 41 -13.02 19.99 16.35
N THR A 42 -13.98 20.39 15.50
CA THR A 42 -14.24 19.75 14.21
C THR A 42 -13.09 19.92 13.21
N GLY A 43 -12.45 21.10 13.16
CA GLY A 43 -11.27 21.37 12.34
C GLY A 43 -10.04 20.59 12.82
N LEU A 44 -9.89 20.40 14.14
CA LEU A 44 -8.81 19.61 14.72
C LEU A 44 -8.95 18.11 14.37
N LYS A 45 -10.17 17.56 14.47
CA LYS A 45 -10.48 16.18 14.04
C LYS A 45 -10.24 15.98 12.54
N PHE A 46 -10.56 16.97 11.71
CA PHE A 46 -10.29 16.92 10.28
C PHE A 46 -8.78 16.89 9.97
N LEU A 47 -7.97 17.70 10.66
CA LEU A 47 -6.51 17.66 10.52
C LEU A 47 -5.89 16.34 10.99
N GLN A 48 -6.43 15.73 12.05
CA GLN A 48 -6.02 14.39 12.49
C GLN A 48 -6.36 13.32 11.45
N HIS A 49 -7.47 13.45 10.73
CA HIS A 49 -7.78 12.53 9.64
C HIS A 49 -6.83 12.70 8.43
N LEU A 50 -6.45 13.95 8.14
CA LEU A 50 -5.45 14.29 7.12
C LEU A 50 -4.02 13.89 7.49
N SER A 51 -3.70 13.67 8.78
CA SER A 51 -2.34 13.33 9.21
C SER A 51 -1.94 11.89 8.90
N GLY A 52 -2.87 11.03 8.46
CA GLY A 52 -2.60 9.87 7.59
C GLY A 52 -1.74 8.73 8.17
N PHE A 53 -1.11 8.90 9.34
CA PHE A 53 -0.33 7.87 10.04
C PHE A 53 -1.23 6.85 10.77
N GLY A 54 -2.34 6.45 10.14
CA GLY A 54 -3.21 5.39 10.65
C GLY A 54 -2.67 3.99 10.38
N THR A 55 -3.51 2.98 10.63
CA THR A 55 -3.28 1.54 10.38
C THR A 55 -2.90 1.18 8.93
N GLU A 56 -2.82 2.17 8.04
CA GLU A 56 -2.37 2.07 6.65
C GLU A 56 -0.91 1.65 6.54
N SER A 57 0.01 2.20 7.33
CA SER A 57 1.42 1.76 7.31
C SER A 57 1.54 0.28 7.73
N MET A 58 0.71 -0.13 8.70
CA MET A 58 0.65 -1.52 9.16
C MET A 58 0.09 -2.46 8.09
N LYS A 59 -0.87 -1.99 7.28
CA LYS A 59 -1.40 -2.73 6.11
C LYS A 59 -0.27 -3.08 5.15
N TRP A 60 0.46 -2.05 4.73
CA TRP A 60 1.50 -2.21 3.73
C TRP A 60 2.67 -3.04 4.26
N ALA A 61 3.02 -2.92 5.54
CA ALA A 61 4.04 -3.77 6.16
C ALA A 61 3.68 -5.27 6.07
N ILE A 62 2.46 -5.66 6.44
CA ILE A 62 2.03 -7.08 6.41
C ILE A 62 1.96 -7.60 4.97
N ILE A 63 1.41 -6.82 4.04
CA ILE A 63 1.31 -7.20 2.64
C ILE A 63 2.70 -7.37 2.02
N LEU A 64 3.60 -6.39 2.21
CA LEU A 64 4.95 -6.47 1.64
C LEU A 64 5.77 -7.61 2.26
N MET A 65 5.60 -7.89 3.55
CA MET A 65 6.27 -9.01 4.21
C MET A 65 5.83 -10.35 3.62
N THR A 66 4.52 -10.55 3.46
CA THR A 66 3.97 -11.81 2.90
C THR A 66 4.27 -11.96 1.41
N THR A 67 4.18 -10.88 0.64
CA THR A 67 4.61 -10.83 -0.78
C THR A 67 6.09 -11.20 -0.89
N GLY A 68 6.97 -10.61 -0.07
CA GLY A 68 8.39 -10.95 -0.04
C GLY A 68 8.66 -12.43 0.27
N LEU A 69 7.87 -13.03 1.16
CA LEU A 69 7.93 -14.48 1.41
C LEU A 69 7.50 -15.31 0.20
N GLY A 70 6.45 -14.89 -0.53
CA GLY A 70 6.04 -15.52 -1.78
C GLY A 70 7.16 -15.54 -2.81
N LEU A 71 7.86 -14.41 -2.98
CA LEU A 71 8.98 -14.30 -3.90
C LEU A 71 10.16 -15.20 -3.50
N ILE A 72 10.44 -15.32 -2.19
CA ILE A 72 11.46 -16.26 -1.69
C ILE A 72 11.07 -17.70 -2.00
N VAL A 73 9.80 -18.08 -1.77
CA VAL A 73 9.29 -19.42 -2.07
C VAL A 73 9.37 -19.72 -3.56
N MET A 74 9.13 -18.73 -4.41
CA MET A 74 9.21 -18.85 -5.86
C MET A 74 10.57 -19.38 -6.35
N GLN A 75 11.66 -19.00 -5.68
CA GLN A 75 13.02 -19.44 -6.02
C GLN A 75 13.22 -20.96 -5.88
N PHE A 76 12.41 -21.63 -5.05
CA PHE A 76 12.52 -23.07 -4.80
C PHE A 76 11.58 -23.91 -5.69
N ILE A 77 10.78 -23.27 -6.54
CA ILE A 77 9.85 -23.95 -7.44
C ILE A 77 10.61 -24.36 -8.72
N PRO A 78 10.57 -25.66 -9.12
CA PRO A 78 11.32 -26.15 -10.29
C PRO A 78 10.67 -25.78 -11.64
N TYR A 79 9.69 -24.89 -11.64
CA TYR A 79 8.99 -24.40 -12.82
C TYR A 79 9.34 -22.93 -13.05
N SER A 80 9.86 -22.61 -14.22
CA SER A 80 10.04 -21.22 -14.62
C SER A 80 8.69 -20.54 -14.75
N ALA A 81 8.64 -19.25 -14.40
CA ALA A 81 7.44 -18.43 -14.60
C ALA A 81 7.05 -18.27 -16.09
N GLU A 82 7.96 -18.57 -17.02
CA GLU A 82 7.66 -18.60 -18.46
C GLU A 82 6.97 -19.90 -18.90
N ASP A 83 7.24 -21.00 -18.18
CA ASP A 83 6.81 -22.35 -18.58
C ASP A 83 5.52 -22.78 -17.89
N SER A 84 5.20 -22.17 -16.74
CA SER A 84 4.04 -22.53 -15.94
C SER A 84 3.45 -21.30 -15.22
N PRO A 85 2.12 -21.19 -15.11
CA PRO A 85 1.47 -20.17 -14.30
C PRO A 85 1.62 -20.42 -12.78
N LEU A 86 2.16 -21.57 -12.38
CA LEU A 86 2.25 -22.00 -10.98
C LEU A 86 3.01 -21.00 -10.07
N PRO A 87 4.19 -20.46 -10.45
CA PRO A 87 4.90 -19.47 -9.64
C PRO A 87 4.06 -18.22 -9.35
N TYR A 88 3.34 -17.69 -10.35
CA TYR A 88 2.46 -16.54 -10.17
C TYR A 88 1.25 -16.87 -9.29
N GLY A 89 0.69 -18.08 -9.40
CA GLY A 89 -0.38 -18.53 -8.53
C GLY A 89 0.05 -18.58 -7.07
N VAL A 90 1.25 -19.11 -6.80
CA VAL A 90 1.82 -19.15 -5.44
C VAL A 90 2.00 -17.73 -4.90
N GLU A 91 2.59 -16.84 -5.69
CA GLU A 91 2.78 -15.44 -5.29
C GLU A 91 1.45 -14.75 -4.92
N LEU A 92 0.42 -14.91 -5.75
CA LEU A 92 -0.90 -14.34 -5.50
C LEU A 92 -1.53 -14.88 -4.20
N VAL A 93 -1.30 -16.14 -3.86
CA VAL A 93 -1.75 -16.72 -2.58
C VAL A 93 -1.06 -16.04 -1.40
N PHE A 94 0.24 -15.77 -1.49
CA PHE A 94 0.98 -15.05 -0.44
C PHE A 94 0.50 -13.60 -0.28
N VAL A 95 0.27 -12.89 -1.39
CA VAL A 95 -0.32 -11.54 -1.37
C VAL A 95 -1.70 -11.56 -0.69
N ALA A 96 -2.57 -12.51 -1.09
CA ALA A 96 -3.90 -12.67 -0.50
C ALA A 96 -3.84 -12.99 1.00
N ALA A 97 -2.88 -13.83 1.42
CA ALA A 97 -2.64 -14.12 2.83
C ALA A 97 -2.25 -12.85 3.61
N GLY A 98 -1.45 -11.95 3.03
CA GLY A 98 -1.13 -10.64 3.60
C GLY A 98 -2.36 -9.78 3.86
N PHE A 99 -3.24 -9.65 2.86
CA PHE A 99 -4.51 -8.93 3.01
C PHE A 99 -5.42 -9.57 4.07
N PHE A 100 -5.48 -10.90 4.09
CA PHE A 100 -6.28 -11.64 5.06
C PHE A 100 -5.77 -11.45 6.49
N LEU A 101 -4.46 -11.54 6.71
CA LEU A 101 -3.83 -11.28 8.01
C LEU A 101 -4.09 -9.86 8.49
N TYR A 102 -3.97 -8.88 7.60
CA TYR A 102 -4.28 -7.49 7.94
C TYR A 102 -5.76 -7.29 8.32
N TYR A 103 -6.68 -7.94 7.60
CA TYR A 103 -8.11 -7.91 7.94
C TYR A 103 -8.37 -8.47 9.34
N LEU A 104 -7.77 -9.62 9.67
CA LEU A 104 -7.89 -10.19 11.01
C LEU A 104 -7.30 -9.27 12.09
N PHE A 105 -6.16 -8.63 11.80
CA PHE A 105 -5.53 -7.68 12.70
C PHE A 105 -6.43 -6.47 13.00
N ILE A 106 -7.04 -5.85 11.98
CA ILE A 106 -8.00 -4.75 12.19
C ILE A 106 -9.23 -5.24 12.95
N ARG A 107 -9.79 -6.40 12.56
CA ARG A 107 -11.00 -6.95 13.18
C ARG A 107 -10.80 -7.14 14.68
N ASN A 108 -9.63 -7.63 15.09
CA ASN A 108 -9.29 -7.81 16.50
C ASN A 108 -9.15 -6.47 17.25
N ASN A 109 -8.56 -5.45 16.62
CA ASN A 109 -8.41 -4.13 17.22
C ASN A 109 -9.73 -3.34 17.32
N ARG A 110 -10.73 -3.63 16.48
CA ARG A 110 -12.07 -3.03 16.59
C ARG A 110 -12.95 -3.66 17.68
N ASN A 111 -12.66 -4.89 18.07
CA ASN A 111 -13.42 -5.63 19.09
C ASN A 111 -12.84 -5.47 20.51
N LYS A 112 -11.76 -4.68 20.66
CA LYS A 112 -11.21 -4.23 21.95
C LYS A 112 -11.60 -2.78 22.18
#